data_AF-A0A0A3A456-F1
#
_entry.id   AF-A0A0A3A456-F1
#
_cell.length_a   1.000
_cell.length_b   1.000
_cell.length_c   1.000
_cell.angle_alpha   90.00
_cell.angle_beta   90.00
_cell.angle_gamma   90.00
#
_symmetry.space_group_name_H-M   'P 1'
#
loop_
_entity.id
_entity.type
_entity.pdbx_description
1 polymer ?
#
loop_
_entity_poly.entity_id
_entity_poly.type
_entity_poly.pdbx_seq_one_letter_code
_entity_poly.pdbx_strand_id
1 'polypeptide(L)'
;MYCNNIMPELYLHSVSQNLADWEGILYHFNATIEDSEVWEVARGCEDIPHLGNIYQSLVIGRLESLFFEQISLEEGDERVKVFTFVNGFDSHFCIDGEAINTLNAFIAKVEEIKSTLH
;
A
#
# COMPACT_ATOMS: atom_id res chain seq x y z
N MET A 1 -16.32 -3.73 -14.73
CA MET A 1 -16.25 -5.18 -14.42
C MET A 1 -15.51 -5.27 -13.10
N TYR A 2 -16.19 -5.66 -12.02
CA TYR A 2 -15.54 -5.87 -10.73
C TYR A 2 -14.81 -7.21 -10.79
N CYS A 3 -13.48 -7.19 -10.80
CA CYS A 3 -12.70 -8.40 -10.59
C CYS A 3 -12.81 -8.75 -9.11
N ASN A 4 -13.70 -9.70 -8.81
CA ASN A 4 -13.81 -10.38 -7.53
C ASN A 4 -12.55 -11.22 -7.28
N ASN A 5 -11.41 -10.60 -6.97
CA ASN A 5 -10.49 -11.22 -6.03
C ASN A 5 -11.11 -10.99 -4.66
N ILE A 6 -11.98 -11.90 -4.25
CA ILE A 6 -12.56 -11.89 -2.91
C ILE A 6 -11.40 -12.21 -1.97
N MET A 7 -10.71 -11.17 -1.50
CA MET A 7 -9.85 -11.26 -0.32
C MET A 7 -10.66 -12.00 0.75
N PRO A 8 -10.15 -13.12 1.30
CA PRO A 8 -10.87 -13.89 2.29
C PRO A 8 -11.41 -12.96 3.40
N GLU A 9 -12.66 -13.13 3.82
CA GLU A 9 -13.25 -12.39 4.95
C GLU A 9 -12.33 -12.37 6.19
N LEU A 10 -11.48 -13.39 6.29
CA LEU A 10 -10.42 -13.56 7.29
C LEU A 10 -9.51 -12.33 7.48
N TYR A 11 -9.27 -11.53 6.43
CA TYR A 11 -8.41 -10.34 6.51
C TYR A 11 -9.18 -9.05 6.78
N LEU A 12 -10.51 -9.05 6.63
CA LEU A 12 -11.33 -7.83 6.61
C LEU A 12 -11.77 -7.35 7.99
N HIS A 13 -11.36 -8.02 9.06
CA HIS A 13 -11.59 -7.54 10.41
C HIS A 13 -10.58 -6.43 10.74
N SER A 14 -11.09 -5.25 11.11
CA SER A 14 -10.28 -4.14 11.60
C SER A 14 -9.21 -3.68 10.58
N VAL A 15 -9.67 -3.23 9.41
CA VAL A 15 -8.83 -2.68 8.33
C VAL A 15 -9.25 -1.27 7.95
N SER A 16 -8.34 -0.52 7.34
CA SER A 16 -8.59 0.84 6.87
C SER A 16 -9.72 0.90 5.84
N GLN A 17 -10.53 1.95 5.91
CA GLN A 17 -11.54 2.27 4.91
C GLN A 17 -10.94 2.54 3.51
N ASN A 18 -9.65 2.90 3.45
CA ASN A 18 -8.96 3.19 2.19
C ASN A 18 -8.35 1.94 1.54
N LEU A 19 -8.44 0.77 2.18
CA LEU A 19 -7.78 -0.46 1.71
C LEU A 19 -8.21 -0.83 0.28
N ALA A 20 -9.51 -0.75 -0.03
CA ALA A 20 -10.02 -1.08 -1.35
C ALA A 20 -9.48 -0.14 -2.45
N ASP A 21 -9.30 1.14 -2.13
CA ASP A 21 -8.72 2.09 -3.08
C ASP A 21 -7.22 1.84 -3.27
N TRP A 22 -6.49 1.50 -2.21
CA TRP A 22 -5.09 1.10 -2.27
C TRP A 22 -4.87 -0.17 -3.12
N GLU A 23 -5.71 -1.18 -2.94
CA GLU A 23 -5.73 -2.37 -3.80
C GLU A 23 -6.03 -1.99 -5.25
N GLY A 24 -6.95 -1.04 -5.48
CA GLY A 24 -7.28 -0.51 -6.80
C GLY A 24 -6.08 0.13 -7.50
N ILE A 25 -5.21 0.83 -6.75
CA ILE A 25 -3.95 1.36 -7.28
C ILE A 25 -3.04 0.21 -7.70
N LEU A 26 -2.75 -0.74 -6.80
CA LEU A 26 -1.86 -1.87 -7.09
C LEU A 26 -2.35 -2.69 -8.29
N TYR A 27 -3.66 -2.94 -8.37
CA TYR A 27 -4.28 -3.63 -9.49
C TYR A 27 -4.04 -2.91 -10.82
N HIS A 28 -4.15 -1.58 -10.85
CA HIS A 28 -3.89 -0.78 -12.06
C HIS A 28 -2.49 -1.01 -12.62
N PHE A 29 -1.50 -1.21 -11.75
CA PHE A 29 -0.10 -1.44 -12.11
C PHE A 29 0.31 -2.92 -12.12
N ASN A 30 -0.64 -3.86 -11.99
CA ASN A 30 -0.37 -5.30 -11.92
C ASN A 30 0.63 -5.68 -10.80
N ALA A 31 0.49 -5.02 -9.64
CA ALA A 31 1.34 -5.16 -8.47
C ALA A 31 0.54 -5.66 -7.24
N THR A 32 -0.47 -6.50 -7.46
CA THR A 32 -1.33 -7.03 -6.39
C THR A 32 -0.56 -7.89 -5.39
N ILE A 33 -1.11 -8.00 -4.18
CA ILE A 33 -0.60 -8.89 -3.12
C ILE A 33 -1.28 -10.25 -3.24
N GLU A 34 -0.48 -11.31 -3.20
CA GLU A 34 -0.94 -12.69 -3.22
C GLU A 34 -1.10 -13.25 -1.79
N ASP A 35 -2.04 -14.17 -1.61
CA ASP A 35 -2.29 -14.82 -0.31
C ASP A 35 -1.03 -15.47 0.28
N SER A 36 -0.18 -16.05 -0.57
CA SER A 36 1.05 -16.71 -0.12
C SER A 36 1.97 -15.74 0.61
N GLU A 37 2.01 -14.46 0.21
CA GLU A 37 2.84 -13.43 0.84
C GLU A 37 2.36 -13.13 2.26
N VAL A 38 1.04 -13.06 2.47
CA VAL A 38 0.44 -12.88 3.80
C VAL A 38 0.82 -14.05 4.71
N TRP A 39 0.67 -15.28 4.21
CA TRP A 39 1.00 -16.48 4.98
C TRP A 39 2.49 -16.65 5.24
N GLU A 40 3.35 -16.16 4.35
CA GLU A 40 4.80 -16.13 4.58
C GLU A 40 5.15 -15.27 5.80
N VAL A 41 4.58 -14.08 5.90
CA VAL A 41 4.76 -13.21 7.07
C VAL A 41 4.15 -13.84 8.32
N ALA A 42 2.91 -14.33 8.24
CA ALA A 42 2.20 -14.88 9.38
C ALA A 42 2.90 -16.11 9.99
N ARG A 43 3.54 -16.95 9.17
CA ARG A 43 4.32 -18.11 9.64
C ARG A 43 5.57 -17.73 10.43
N GLY A 44 6.06 -16.51 10.27
CA GLY A 44 7.22 -15.99 11.01
C GLY A 44 6.88 -15.42 12.39
N CYS A 45 5.59 -15.28 12.73
CA CYS A 45 5.16 -14.71 14.01
C CYS A 45 5.19 -15.75 15.13
N GLU A 46 5.73 -15.38 16.31
CA GLU A 46 5.73 -16.24 17.50
C GLU A 46 4.34 -16.35 18.14
N ASP A 47 3.55 -15.28 18.07
CA ASP A 47 2.16 -15.19 18.53
C ASP A 47 1.18 -15.13 17.35
N ILE A 48 -0.11 -15.41 17.61
CA ILE A 48 -1.17 -15.29 16.60
C ILE A 48 -1.26 -13.85 16.09
N PRO A 49 -0.90 -13.56 14.81
CA PRO A 49 -0.85 -12.20 14.33
C PRO A 49 -2.23 -11.70 13.89
N HIS A 50 -2.39 -10.37 13.84
CA HIS A 50 -3.54 -9.74 13.21
C HIS A 50 -3.36 -9.75 11.69
N LEU A 51 -4.00 -10.71 11.00
CA LEU A 51 -3.82 -10.90 9.56
C LEU A 51 -4.20 -9.65 8.74
N GLY A 52 -5.22 -8.90 9.16
CA GLY A 52 -5.58 -7.62 8.53
C GLY A 52 -4.49 -6.56 8.65
N ASN A 53 -3.65 -6.60 9.69
CA ASN A 53 -2.51 -5.68 9.78
C ASN A 53 -1.38 -6.13 8.88
N ILE A 54 -1.12 -7.45 8.81
CA ILE A 54 -0.13 -8.00 7.88
C ILE A 54 -0.48 -7.60 6.45
N TYR A 55 -1.72 -7.84 6.03
CA TYR A 55 -2.16 -7.54 4.68
C TYR A 55 -2.06 -6.05 4.35
N GLN A 56 -2.55 -5.17 5.22
CA GLN A 56 -2.41 -3.72 5.04
C GLN A 56 -0.95 -3.27 4.95
N SER A 57 -0.06 -3.81 5.78
CA SER A 57 1.37 -3.51 5.72
C SER A 57 1.99 -3.93 4.40
N LEU A 58 1.61 -5.10 3.87
CA LEU A 58 2.07 -5.55 2.55
C LEU A 58 1.55 -4.64 1.43
N VAL A 59 0.27 -4.28 1.46
CA VAL A 59 -0.33 -3.36 0.48
C VAL A 59 0.37 -2.00 0.50
N ILE A 60 0.54 -1.39 1.67
CA ILE A 60 1.19 -0.07 1.80
C ILE A 60 2.67 -0.15 1.41
N GLY A 61 3.39 -1.19 1.83
CA GLY A 61 4.78 -1.39 1.42
C GLY A 61 4.93 -1.52 -0.09
N ARG A 62 4.01 -2.25 -0.74
CA ARG A 62 4.00 -2.36 -2.21
C ARG A 62 3.66 -1.04 -2.90
N LEU A 63 2.78 -0.23 -2.32
CA LEU A 63 2.48 1.12 -2.82
C LEU A 63 3.69 2.05 -2.73
N GLU A 64 4.45 1.96 -1.64
CA GLU A 64 5.69 2.71 -1.47
C GLU A 64 6.73 2.32 -2.53
N SER A 65 7.03 1.03 -2.67
CA SER A 65 7.96 0.55 -3.72
C SER A 65 7.50 0.95 -5.12
N LEU A 66 6.20 0.80 -5.42
CA LEU A 66 5.61 1.21 -6.70
C LEU A 66 5.76 2.72 -6.92
N PHE A 67 5.55 3.55 -5.90
CA PHE A 67 5.69 4.99 -6.01
C PHE A 67 7.12 5.39 -6.40
N PHE A 68 8.12 4.83 -5.72
CA PHE A 68 9.54 5.05 -6.01
C PHE A 68 9.94 4.57 -7.41
N GLU A 69 9.46 3.38 -7.82
CA GLU A 69 9.64 2.88 -9.18
C GLU A 69 9.10 3.87 -10.22
N GLN A 70 7.87 4.36 -10.01
CA GLN A 70 7.24 5.29 -10.94
C GLN A 70 8.06 6.56 -11.11
N ILE A 71 8.65 7.12 -10.05
CA ILE A 71 9.49 8.32 -10.11
C ILE A 71 10.96 8.05 -10.45
N SER A 72 11.31 6.78 -10.71
CA SER A 72 12.67 6.35 -11.06
C SER A 72 13.71 6.72 -10.00
N LEU A 73 13.33 6.60 -8.73
CA LEU A 73 14.20 6.76 -7.57
C LEU A 73 14.31 5.45 -6.79
N GLU A 74 15.38 5.32 -6.02
CA GLU A 74 15.52 4.22 -5.06
C GLU A 74 14.55 4.40 -3.90
N GLU A 75 14.06 3.29 -3.35
CA GLU A 75 13.16 3.31 -2.19
C GLU A 75 13.86 3.98 -0.98
N GLY A 76 13.17 4.93 -0.36
CA GLY A 76 13.72 5.71 0.76
C GLY A 76 14.63 6.88 0.37
N ASP A 77 14.65 7.30 -0.90
CA ASP A 77 15.36 8.52 -1.32
C ASP A 77 14.90 9.75 -0.51
N GLU A 78 15.86 10.47 0.09
CA GLU A 78 15.62 11.56 1.05
C GLU A 78 14.87 12.76 0.46
N ARG A 79 14.78 12.87 -0.87
CA ARG A 79 14.02 13.92 -1.56
C ARG A 79 12.52 13.76 -1.42
N VAL A 80 12.05 12.55 -1.09
CA VAL A 80 10.62 12.23 -0.95
C VAL A 80 10.37 11.80 0.49
N LYS A 81 9.43 12.48 1.16
CA LYS A 81 9.07 12.10 2.54
C LYS A 81 7.89 11.15 2.52
N VAL A 82 8.17 9.88 2.74
CA VAL A 82 7.13 8.87 2.91
C VAL A 82 6.80 8.71 4.39
N PHE A 83 5.50 8.66 4.70
CA PHE A 83 5.00 8.28 6.02
C PHE A 83 3.99 7.15 5.86
N THR A 84 4.30 6.01 6.47
CA THR A 84 3.42 4.84 6.52
C THR A 84 3.08 4.49 7.95
N PHE A 85 1.84 4.04 8.16
CA PHE A 85 1.39 3.55 9.47
C PHE A 85 0.28 2.52 9.27
N VAL A 86 0.30 1.45 10.07
CA VAL A 86 -0.73 0.41 10.04
C VAL A 86 -1.09 0.00 11.46
N ASN A 87 -2.38 0.08 11.78
CA ASN A 87 -2.96 -0.66 12.88
C ASN A 87 -4.42 -1.02 12.55
N GLY A 88 -5.08 -1.81 13.41
CA GLY A 88 -6.43 -2.31 13.14
C GLY A 88 -7.54 -1.24 13.14
N PHE A 89 -7.21 0.01 13.50
CA PHE A 89 -8.17 1.12 13.63
C PHE A 89 -7.86 2.28 12.69
N ASP A 90 -6.59 2.47 12.34
CA ASP A 90 -6.06 3.62 11.63
C ASP A 90 -4.80 3.23 10.85
N SER A 91 -4.80 3.49 9.55
CA SER A 91 -3.67 3.21 8.66
C SER A 91 -3.50 4.37 7.68
N HIS A 92 -2.25 4.74 7.40
CA HIS A 92 -1.88 5.88 6.59
C HIS A 92 -0.83 5.51 5.55
N PHE A 93 -0.99 6.05 4.35
CA PHE A 93 0.03 6.10 3.32
C PHE A 93 0.10 7.54 2.81
N CYS A 94 1.16 8.26 3.19
CA CYS A 94 1.33 9.67 2.89
C CYS A 94 2.65 9.93 2.17
N ILE A 95 2.62 10.81 1.18
CA ILE A 95 3.80 11.29 0.45
C ILE A 95 3.84 12.81 0.62
N ASP A 96 4.96 13.34 1.11
CA ASP A 96 5.16 14.75 1.43
C ASP A 96 4.05 15.36 2.30
N GLY A 97 3.51 14.54 3.21
CA GLY A 97 2.44 14.92 4.13
C GLY A 97 1.03 14.86 3.55
N GLU A 98 0.87 14.47 2.29
CA GLU A 98 -0.43 14.28 1.65
C GLU A 98 -0.85 12.81 1.65
N ALA A 99 -2.08 12.54 2.09
CA ALA A 99 -2.63 11.20 2.11
C ALA A 99 -2.95 10.72 0.68
N ILE A 100 -2.38 9.57 0.30
CA ILE A 100 -2.56 8.97 -1.02
C ILE A 100 -3.57 7.84 -0.91
N ASN A 101 -4.85 8.19 -1.05
CA ASN A 101 -5.96 7.26 -0.87
C ASN A 101 -6.65 6.86 -2.18
N THR A 102 -6.28 7.41 -3.33
CA THR A 102 -6.93 7.09 -4.61
C THR A 102 -5.91 7.03 -5.74
N LEU A 103 -6.25 6.33 -6.82
CA LEU A 103 -5.42 6.27 -8.03
C LEU A 103 -5.12 7.65 -8.63
N ASN A 104 -6.12 8.54 -8.66
CA ASN A 104 -5.91 9.90 -9.18
C ASN A 104 -4.92 10.69 -8.31
N ALA A 105 -5.02 10.58 -6.98
CA ALA A 105 -4.07 11.22 -6.08
C ALA A 105 -2.66 10.63 -6.24
N PHE A 106 -2.55 9.31 -6.40
CA PHE A 106 -1.28 8.63 -6.63
C PHE A 106 -0.60 9.11 -7.92
N ILE A 107 -1.31 9.09 -9.05
CA ILE A 107 -0.78 9.54 -10.36
C ILE A 107 -0.40 11.02 -10.29
N ALA A 108 -1.28 11.87 -9.76
CA ALA A 108 -1.01 13.30 -9.65
C ALA A 108 0.25 13.57 -8.82
N LYS A 109 0.44 12.87 -7.70
CA LYS A 109 1.63 13.03 -6.87
C LYS A 109 2.90 12.53 -7.58
N VAL A 110 2.82 11.42 -8.32
CA VAL A 110 3.94 10.94 -9.17
C VAL A 110 4.34 12.00 -10.21
N GLU A 111 3.37 12.59 -10.91
CA GLU A 111 3.61 13.63 -11.92
C GLU A 111 4.21 14.90 -11.30
N GLU A 112 3.68 15.32 -10.15
CA GLU A 112 4.20 16.45 -9.38
C GLU A 112 5.67 16.24 -9.02
N ILE A 113 6.02 15.14 -8.37
CA ILE A 113 7.41 14.86 -7.95
C ILE A 113 8.32 14.82 -9.18
N LYS A 114 7.94 14.11 -10.25
CA LYS A 114 8.71 14.09 -11.51
C LYS A 114 8.98 15.48 -12.06
N SER A 115 8.00 16.38 -12.01
CA SER A 115 8.16 17.75 -12.50
C SER A 115 9.14 18.57 -11.67
N THR A 116 9.33 18.23 -10.40
CA THR A 116 10.25 18.92 -9.47
C THR A 116 11.65 18.32 -9.41
N LEU A 117 11.84 17.10 -9.92
CA LEU A 117 13.15 16.42 -9.97
C LEU A 117 14.07 16.93 -11.10
N HIS A 118 13.62 17.91 -11.90
CA HIS A 118 14.38 18.55 -12.97
C HIS A 118 15.16 19.79 -12.51
#